data_AF-A0A7S3RJW5-F1
#
_entry.id   AF-A0A7S3RJW5-F1
#
_cell.length_a   1.000
_cell.length_b   1.000
_cell.length_c   1.000
_cell.angle_alpha   90.00
_cell.angle_beta   90.00
_cell.angle_gamma   90.00
#
_symmetry.space_group_name_H-M   'P 1'
#
loop_
_entity.id
_entity.type
_entity.pdbx_description
1 polymer ?
#
loop_
_entity_poly.entity_id
_entity_poly.type
_entity_poly.pdbx_seq_one_letter_code
_entity_poly.pdbx_strand_id
1 'polypeptide(L)'
;NAIITANVEELDPDHPLRRLMTPFGYRTAAINWRASFALVNEFGLLHRAMPFTKQGLRQLFDFARTSSAGITWATITARHAAKGVDSVTLPLDEDGDEYYLLLRRFVSDYLVK
;
A
#
# COMPACT_ATOMS: atom_id res chain seq x y z
N ASN A 1 8.43 0.16 -4.77
CA ASN A 1 9.44 0.41 -3.72
C ASN A 1 9.73 1.88 -3.42
N ALA A 2 9.20 2.85 -4.18
CA ALA A 2 9.59 4.27 -4.11
C ALA A 2 9.64 4.87 -2.70
N ILE A 3 8.59 4.71 -1.88
CA ILE A 3 8.55 5.30 -0.52
C ILE A 3 9.65 4.72 0.39
N ILE A 4 9.93 3.42 0.29
CA ILE A 4 10.93 2.76 1.14
C ILE A 4 12.34 3.16 0.71
N THR A 5 12.56 3.26 -0.61
CA THR A 5 13.81 3.74 -1.19
C THR A 5 14.07 5.19 -0.76
N ALA A 6 13.10 6.10 -0.95
CA ALA A 6 13.23 7.50 -0.54
C ALA A 6 13.47 7.64 0.98
N ASN A 7 12.84 6.82 1.82
CA ASN A 7 13.07 6.83 3.27
C ASN A 7 14.53 6.53 3.67
N VAL A 8 15.26 5.74 2.86
CA VAL A 8 16.66 5.36 3.14
C VAL A 8 17.65 6.30 2.43
N GLU A 9 17.31 6.74 1.22
CA GLU A 9 18.20 7.54 0.36
C GLU A 9 18.14 9.04 0.65
N GLU A 10 16.98 9.56 1.07
CA GLU A 10 16.76 11.01 1.21
C GLU A 10 16.78 11.52 2.66
N LEU A 11 16.79 10.63 3.65
CA LEU A 11 16.71 11.00 5.07
C LEU A 11 17.88 10.42 5.86
N ASP A 12 18.53 11.22 6.69
CA ASP A 12 19.57 10.74 7.61
C ASP A 12 19.06 9.65 8.57
N PRO A 13 19.89 8.67 8.98
CA PRO A 13 19.49 7.62 9.90
C PRO A 13 18.81 8.10 11.19
N ASP A 14 19.22 9.26 11.71
CA ASP A 14 18.65 9.85 12.94
C ASP A 14 17.40 10.71 12.69
N HIS A 15 17.06 10.97 11.42
CA HIS A 15 15.91 11.78 11.05
C HIS A 15 14.60 11.18 11.63
N PRO A 16 13.75 11.96 12.34
CA PRO A 16 12.55 11.46 12.99
C PRO A 16 11.61 10.68 12.06
N LEU A 17 11.37 11.20 10.84
CA LEU A 17 10.57 10.48 9.83
C LEU A 17 11.18 9.13 9.43
N ARG A 18 12.52 9.03 9.31
CA ARG A 18 13.16 7.76 8.97
C ARG A 18 13.03 6.76 10.10
N ARG A 19 13.23 7.18 11.35
CA ARG A 19 13.02 6.34 12.53
C ARG A 19 11.58 5.84 12.63
N LEU A 20 10.60 6.71 12.36
CA LEU A 20 9.18 6.36 12.34
C LEU A 20 8.84 5.37 11.22
N MET A 21 9.30 5.60 10.00
CA MET A 21 8.89 4.83 8.81
C MET A 21 9.63 3.50 8.65
N THR A 22 10.82 3.36 9.23
CA THR A 22 11.67 2.15 9.07
C THR A 22 10.96 0.85 9.47
N PRO A 23 10.26 0.75 10.62
CA PRO A 23 9.52 -0.45 10.98
C PRO A 23 8.43 -0.83 9.96
N PHE A 24 7.74 0.16 9.39
CA PHE A 24 6.66 -0.06 8.42
C PHE A 24 7.15 -0.37 7.00
N GLY A 25 8.42 -0.06 6.70
CA GLY A 25 9.07 -0.37 5.43
C GLY A 25 9.89 -1.66 5.43
N TYR A 26 10.04 -2.30 6.59
CA TYR A 26 10.98 -3.40 6.76
C TYR A 26 10.68 -4.57 5.82
N ARG A 27 11.70 -5.01 5.06
CA ARG A 27 11.66 -6.10 4.06
C ARG A 27 10.74 -5.90 2.86
N THR A 28 10.03 -4.79 2.73
CA THR A 28 9.16 -4.51 1.56
C THR A 28 9.95 -4.55 0.24
N ALA A 29 11.16 -3.97 0.20
CA ALA A 29 12.00 -4.03 -1.00
C ALA A 29 12.43 -5.47 -1.35
N ALA A 30 12.79 -6.26 -0.33
CA ALA A 30 13.25 -7.63 -0.50
C ALA A 30 12.12 -8.56 -0.98
N ILE A 31 10.90 -8.44 -0.45
CA ILE A 31 9.79 -9.26 -0.91
C ILE A 31 9.37 -8.89 -2.35
N ASN A 32 9.40 -7.61 -2.71
CA ASN A 32 9.11 -7.17 -4.07
C ASN A 32 10.17 -7.63 -5.08
N TRP A 33 11.46 -7.64 -4.69
CA TRP A 33 12.51 -8.27 -5.48
C TRP A 33 12.23 -9.76 -5.69
N ARG A 34 11.87 -10.51 -4.64
CA ARG A 34 11.52 -11.94 -4.75
C ARG A 34 10.30 -12.17 -5.63
N ALA A 35 9.29 -11.31 -5.53
CA ALA A 35 8.09 -11.40 -6.35
C ALA A 35 8.39 -11.29 -7.85
N SER A 36 9.43 -10.53 -8.25
CA SER A 36 9.80 -10.34 -9.65
C SER A 36 10.17 -11.62 -10.40
N PHE A 37 10.64 -12.66 -9.69
CA PHE A 37 11.04 -13.94 -10.30
C PHE A 37 10.25 -15.16 -9.80
N ALA A 38 9.41 -15.01 -8.76
CA ALA A 38 8.59 -16.11 -8.24
C ALA A 38 7.07 -15.89 -8.38
N LEU A 39 6.61 -14.63 -8.39
CA LEU A 39 5.18 -14.30 -8.32
C LEU A 39 4.63 -13.83 -9.68
N VAL A 40 5.22 -12.77 -10.23
CA VAL A 40 4.68 -12.05 -11.40
C VAL A 40 5.40 -12.39 -12.71
N ASN A 41 6.50 -13.15 -12.66
CA ASN A 41 7.20 -13.61 -13.84
C ASN A 41 6.33 -14.57 -14.66
N GLU A 42 6.66 -14.69 -15.94
CA GLU A 42 6.02 -15.65 -16.81
C GLU A 42 6.20 -17.08 -16.27
N PHE A 43 5.09 -17.83 -16.19
CA PHE A 43 4.98 -19.14 -15.54
C PHE A 43 5.23 -19.14 -14.03
N GLY A 44 5.37 -17.97 -13.41
CA GLY A 44 5.36 -17.78 -11.96
C GLY A 44 3.98 -18.04 -11.36
N LEU A 45 3.86 -17.82 -10.04
CA LEU A 45 2.67 -18.22 -9.29
C LEU A 45 1.37 -17.61 -9.84
N LEU A 46 1.35 -16.33 -10.23
CA LEU A 46 0.13 -15.69 -10.76
C LEU A 46 -0.33 -16.31 -12.09
N HIS A 47 0.59 -16.59 -13.01
CA HIS A 47 0.26 -17.25 -14.28
C HIS A 47 -0.34 -18.65 -14.09
N ARG A 48 0.05 -19.33 -13.00
CA ARG A 48 -0.39 -20.69 -12.70
C ARG A 48 -1.72 -20.73 -11.94
N ALA A 49 -2.05 -19.65 -11.23
CA ALA A 49 -3.22 -19.57 -10.37
C ALA A 49 -4.38 -18.77 -10.98
N MET A 50 -4.10 -17.90 -11.94
CA MET A 50 -5.08 -16.97 -12.52
C MET A 50 -5.12 -17.10 -14.06
N PRO A 51 -6.26 -16.84 -14.70
CA PRO A 51 -6.42 -16.98 -16.15
C PRO A 51 -5.79 -15.83 -16.96
N PHE A 52 -4.82 -15.10 -16.40
CA PHE A 52 -4.17 -13.99 -17.08
C PHE A 52 -2.96 -14.46 -17.91
N THR A 53 -2.87 -13.96 -19.13
CA THR A 53 -1.64 -14.04 -19.93
C THR A 53 -0.61 -13.02 -19.43
N LYS A 54 0.65 -13.17 -19.85
CA LYS A 54 1.71 -12.17 -19.59
C LYS A 54 1.31 -10.77 -20.03
N GLN A 55 0.71 -10.68 -21.23
CA GLN A 55 0.25 -9.43 -21.79
C GLN A 55 -0.94 -8.87 -20.99
N GLY A 56 -1.87 -9.73 -20.58
CA GLY A 56 -3.00 -9.34 -19.73
C GLY A 56 -2.55 -8.78 -18.38
N LEU A 57 -1.56 -9.41 -17.72
CA LEU A 57 -0.98 -8.87 -16.49
C LEU A 57 -0.34 -7.50 -16.72
N ARG A 58 0.44 -7.32 -17.80
CA ARG A 58 1.02 -6.02 -18.14
C ARG A 58 -0.05 -4.95 -18.33
N GLN A 59 -1.09 -5.25 -19.11
CA GLN A 59 -2.22 -4.35 -19.33
C GLN A 59 -2.96 -4.01 -18.02
N LEU A 60 -3.14 -4.98 -17.13
CA LEU A 60 -3.71 -4.77 -15.81
C LEU A 60 -2.88 -3.78 -14.98
N PHE A 61 -1.56 -3.98 -14.91
CA PHE A 61 -0.66 -3.05 -14.21
C PHE A 61 -0.60 -1.67 -14.85
N ASP A 62 -0.67 -1.59 -16.19
CA ASP A 62 -0.72 -0.31 -16.91
C ASP A 62 -2.02 0.44 -16.60
N PHE A 63 -3.16 -0.26 -16.64
CA PHE A 63 -4.46 0.30 -16.26
C PHE A 63 -4.44 0.79 -14.81
N ALA A 64 -3.91 0.00 -13.88
CA ALA A 64 -3.83 0.34 -12.45
C ALA A 64 -3.04 1.63 -12.17
N ARG A 65 -2.15 2.06 -13.08
CA ARG A 65 -1.41 3.33 -12.97
C ARG A 65 -2.18 4.54 -13.49
N THR A 66 -3.31 4.33 -14.16
CA THR A 66 -4.14 5.42 -14.68
C THR A 66 -5.10 5.94 -13.61
N SER A 67 -5.53 7.20 -13.74
CA SER A 67 -6.56 7.78 -12.87
C SER A 67 -7.89 7.02 -12.92
N SER A 68 -8.18 6.39 -14.06
CA SER A 68 -9.40 5.59 -14.27
C SER A 68 -9.47 4.32 -13.42
N ALA A 69 -8.35 3.84 -12.86
CA ALA A 69 -8.35 2.65 -12.00
C ALA A 69 -8.91 2.91 -10.59
N GLY A 70 -9.15 4.18 -10.22
CA GLY A 70 -9.68 4.53 -8.90
C GLY A 70 -8.72 4.27 -7.73
N ILE A 71 -7.44 3.94 -8.01
CA ILE A 71 -6.41 3.79 -6.98
C ILE A 71 -5.97 5.19 -6.55
N THR A 72 -6.48 5.64 -5.40
CA THR A 72 -6.24 6.97 -4.85
C THR A 72 -5.49 6.90 -3.53
N TRP A 73 -4.91 8.03 -3.11
CA TRP A 73 -4.35 8.24 -1.77
C TRP A 73 -5.43 8.56 -0.72
N ALA A 74 -6.70 8.25 -0.99
CA ALA A 74 -7.79 8.49 -0.04
C ALA A 74 -7.59 7.69 1.25
N THR A 75 -7.88 8.32 2.39
CA THR A 75 -7.89 7.68 3.71
C THR A 75 -8.98 6.61 3.76
N ILE A 76 -8.86 5.66 4.67
CA ILE A 76 -9.90 4.63 4.84
C ILE A 76 -11.26 5.25 5.19
N THR A 77 -11.28 6.29 6.03
CA THR A 77 -12.47 7.08 6.34
C THR A 77 -13.10 7.75 5.12
N ALA A 78 -12.28 8.33 4.22
CA ALA A 78 -12.78 8.94 2.98
C ALA A 78 -13.29 7.88 2.01
N ARG A 79 -12.63 6.71 1.94
CA ARG A 79 -13.08 5.58 1.11
C ARG A 79 -14.37 4.98 1.64
N HIS A 80 -14.52 4.83 2.94
CA HIS A 80 -15.75 4.38 3.60
C HIS A 80 -16.92 5.29 3.19
N ALA A 81 -16.81 6.60 3.45
CA ALA A 81 -17.84 7.56 3.09
C ALA A 81 -18.17 7.57 1.58
N ALA A 82 -17.18 7.38 0.71
CA ALA A 82 -17.37 7.36 -0.74
C ALA A 82 -18.10 6.11 -1.26
N LYS A 83 -18.18 5.01 -0.48
CA LYS A 83 -18.90 3.79 -0.90
C LYS A 83 -20.41 4.00 -0.92
N GLY A 84 -20.94 4.85 -0.02
CA GLY A 84 -22.37 5.11 0.11
C GLY A 84 -23.19 3.88 0.52
N VAL A 85 -22.60 3.01 1.36
CA VAL A 85 -23.22 1.75 1.83
C VAL A 85 -23.46 1.75 3.34
N ASP A 86 -23.68 2.94 3.92
CA ASP A 86 -23.81 3.16 5.38
C ASP A 86 -24.99 2.41 6.02
N SER A 87 -25.88 1.83 5.21
CA SER A 87 -26.96 0.95 5.66
C SER A 87 -26.48 -0.45 6.06
N VAL A 88 -25.23 -0.80 5.78
CA VAL A 88 -24.63 -2.11 6.09
C VAL A 88 -23.33 -1.91 6.84
N THR A 89 -23.21 -2.57 7.99
CA THR A 89 -21.97 -2.64 8.74
C THR A 89 -20.96 -3.54 8.04
N LEU A 90 -19.82 -2.98 7.65
CA LEU A 90 -18.71 -3.70 7.04
C LEU A 90 -17.52 -3.74 8.02
N PRO A 91 -16.97 -4.92 8.38
CA PRO A 91 -15.88 -5.00 9.36
C PRO A 91 -14.64 -4.16 8.99
N LEU A 92 -14.31 -4.08 7.70
CA LEU A 92 -13.21 -3.24 7.23
C LEU A 92 -13.44 -1.74 7.48
N ASP A 93 -14.69 -1.29 7.48
CA ASP A 93 -15.02 0.11 7.70
C ASP A 93 -15.01 0.44 9.19
N GLU A 94 -15.57 -0.42 10.04
CA GLU A 94 -15.52 -0.28 11.50
C GLU A 94 -14.07 -0.29 12.03
N ASP A 95 -13.34 -1.38 11.77
CA ASP A 95 -11.96 -1.53 12.26
C ASP A 95 -11.03 -0.50 11.60
N GLY A 96 -11.29 -0.19 10.33
CA GLY A 96 -10.49 0.73 9.53
C GLY A 96 -10.53 2.15 10.06
N ASP A 97 -11.73 2.66 10.35
CA ASP A 97 -11.92 4.02 10.84
C ASP A 97 -11.29 4.21 12.22
N GLU A 98 -11.51 3.27 13.14
CA GLU A 98 -10.89 3.30 14.47
C GLU A 98 -9.37 3.25 14.37
N TYR A 99 -8.83 2.28 13.63
CA TYR A 99 -7.40 2.11 13.48
C TYR A 99 -6.72 3.31 12.81
N TYR A 100 -7.37 3.92 11.81
CA TYR A 100 -6.85 5.12 11.16
C TYR A 100 -6.73 6.31 12.13
N LEU A 101 -7.73 6.51 12.99
CA LEU A 101 -7.68 7.58 14.00
C LEU A 101 -6.55 7.36 15.01
N LEU A 102 -6.34 6.11 15.44
CA LEU A 102 -5.24 5.74 16.33
C LEU A 102 -3.87 6.00 15.68
N LEU A 103 -3.68 5.57 14.42
CA LEU A 103 -2.45 5.83 13.68
C LEU A 103 -2.21 7.32 13.44
N ARG A 104 -3.26 8.08 13.09
CA ARG A 104 -3.15 9.52 12.89
C ARG A 104 -2.67 10.21 14.16
N ARG A 105 -3.26 9.87 15.32
CA ARG A 105 -2.82 10.39 16.61
C ARG A 105 -1.38 9.99 16.92
N PHE A 106 -1.03 8.72 16.77
CA PHE A 106 0.33 8.23 17.01
C PHE A 106 1.37 8.99 16.17
N VAL A 107 1.12 9.18 14.87
CA VAL A 107 2.03 9.91 13.98
C VAL A 107 2.12 11.39 14.38
N SER A 108 0.99 12.05 14.69
CA SER A 108 0.99 13.43 15.17
C SER A 108 1.79 13.59 16.47
N ASP A 109 1.56 12.72 17.46
CA ASP A 109 2.25 12.76 18.76
C ASP A 109 3.76 12.46 18.62
N TYR A 110 4.15 11.64 17.63
CA TYR A 110 5.56 11.33 17.36
C TYR A 110 6.31 12.50 16.72
N LEU A 111 5.66 13.26 15.82
CA LEU A 111 6.32 14.33 15.05
C LEU A 111 6.36 15.68 15.77
N VAL A 112 5.52 15.89 16.79
CA VAL A 112 5.50 17.11 17.60
C VAL A 112 6.52 17.06 18.76
N LYS A 113 7.05 15.88 19.07
CA LYS A 113 8.16 15.70 20.03
C LYS A 113 9.52 15.82 19.36
#